data_AF-A0A1J5Q1W3-F1
#
_entry.id   AF-A0A1J5Q1W3-F1
#
_cell.length_a   1.000
_cell.length_b   1.000
_cell.length_c   1.000
_cell.angle_alpha   90.00
_cell.angle_beta   90.00
_cell.angle_gamma   90.00
#
_symmetry.space_group_name_H-M   'P 1'
#
loop_
_entity.id
_entity.type
_entity.pdbx_description
1 polymer ?
#
loop_
_entity_poly.entity_id
_entity_poly.type
_entity_poly.pdbx_seq_one_letter_code
_entity_poly.pdbx_strand_id
1 'polypeptide(L)' 'MVMNPDFDAALLAGVPEGKKALMLCRSGVRSMAAALRATELGLQAYNVLEGFEGELDQHGHRNRLGGWRFYGLPWQQG' A
#
# COMPACT_ATOMS: atom_id res chain seq x y z
N MET A 1 2.45 -1.86 -16.84
CA MET A 1 1.97 -0.96 -15.76
C MET A 1 2.25 0.46 -16.23
N VAL A 2 1.27 1.35 -16.23
CA VAL A 2 1.44 2.75 -16.68
C VAL A 2 1.61 3.63 -15.45
N MET A 3 2.62 4.51 -15.45
CA MET A 3 2.84 5.45 -14.35
C MET A 3 1.78 6.54 -14.39
N ASN A 4 1.26 6.92 -13.21
CA ASN A 4 0.37 8.06 -13.09
C ASN A 4 1.20 9.34 -13.06
N PRO A 5 1.11 10.23 -14.08
CA PRO A 5 1.90 11.47 -14.11
C PRO A 5 1.54 12.42 -12.96
N ASP A 6 0.33 12.33 -12.43
CA ASP A 6 -0.18 13.21 -11.36
C ASP A 6 0.06 12.65 -9.96
N PHE A 7 0.75 11.51 -9.83
CA PHE A 7 0.90 10.79 -8.56
C PHE A 7 1.53 11.66 -7.47
N ASP A 8 2.61 12.37 -7.78
CA ASP A 8 3.35 13.17 -6.81
C ASP A 8 2.51 14.34 -6.28
N ALA A 9 1.83 15.06 -7.18
CA ALA A 9 0.98 16.19 -6.83
C ALA A 9 -0.23 15.75 -5.97
N ALA A 10 -0.88 14.66 -6.36
CA ALA A 10 -2.00 14.10 -5.60
C ALA A 10 -1.55 13.59 -4.22
N LEU A 11 -0.37 12.98 -4.13
CA LEU A 11 0.19 12.49 -2.87
C LEU A 11 0.50 13.63 -1.90
N LEU A 12 1.20 14.68 -2.36
CA LEU A 12 1.52 15.85 -1.53
C LEU A 12 0.27 16.59 -1.07
N ALA A 13 -0.76 16.68 -1.91
CA ALA A 13 -2.04 17.28 -1.54
C ALA A 13 -2.85 16.40 -0.55
N GLY A 14 -2.70 15.08 -0.62
CA GLY A 14 -3.47 14.13 0.18
C GLY A 14 -2.90 13.82 1.56
N VAL A 15 -1.62 14.11 1.82
CA VAL A 15 -0.97 13.85 3.12
C VAL A 15 -0.89 15.15 3.92
N PRO A 16 -1.65 15.29 5.03
CA PRO A 16 -1.60 16.50 5.83
C PRO A 16 -0.21 16.73 6.45
N GLU A 17 0.12 18.01 6.68
CA GLU A 17 1.39 18.38 7.29
C GLU A 17 1.59 17.69 8.66
N GLY A 18 2.81 17.20 8.89
CA GLY A 18 3.17 16.48 10.11
C GLY A 18 2.56 15.08 10.25
N LYS A 19 1.81 14.58 9.25
CA LYS A 19 1.30 13.21 9.24
C LYS A 19 2.20 12.27 8.45
N LYS A 20 2.05 10.99 8.74
CA LYS A 20 2.74 9.87 8.08
C LYS A 20 1.83 9.24 7.04
N ALA A 21 2.40 8.78 5.94
CA ALA A 21 1.66 8.03 4.92
C ALA A 21 1.85 6.52 5.11
N LEU A 22 0.75 5.76 5.08
CA LEU A 22 0.75 4.30 5.02
C LEU A 22 0.29 3.88 3.62
N MET A 23 1.20 3.30 2.85
CA MET A 23 0.95 2.88 1.47
C MET A 23 0.45 1.44 1.46
N LEU A 24 -0.78 1.25 0.98
CA LEU A 24 -1.42 -0.06 0.90
C LEU A 24 -1.71 -0.41 -0.55
N CYS A 25 -1.30 -1.61 -0.97
CA CYS A 25 -1.78 -2.22 -2.20
C CYS A 25 -2.23 -3.66 -1.93
N ARG A 26 -2.51 -4.43 -2.97
CA ARG A 26 -3.00 -5.81 -2.83
C ARG A 26 -2.05 -6.75 -2.08
N SER A 27 -0.74 -6.67 -2.32
CA SER A 27 0.24 -7.62 -1.75
C SER A 27 1.54 -7.00 -1.22
N GLY A 28 1.61 -5.67 -1.13
CA GLY A 28 2.80 -4.96 -0.65
C GLY A 28 3.83 -4.58 -1.75
N VAL A 29 3.74 -5.16 -2.95
CA VAL A 29 4.72 -4.94 -4.04
C VAL A 29 4.67 -3.53 -4.63
N ARG A 30 3.49 -3.08 -5.09
CA ARG A 30 3.34 -1.74 -5.70
C ARG A 30 3.42 -0.62 -4.68
N SER A 31 2.97 -0.89 -3.45
CA SER A 31 3.02 0.08 -2.36
C SER A 31 4.44 0.32 -1.86
N MET A 32 5.39 -0.60 -2.08
CA MET A 32 6.81 -0.35 -1.85
C MET A 32 7.32 0.81 -2.71
N ALA A 33 7.11 0.74 -4.03
CA ALA A 33 7.54 1.81 -4.94
C ALA A 33 6.86 3.15 -4.60
N ALA A 34 5.59 3.11 -4.22
CA ALA A 34 4.84 4.29 -3.80
C ALA A 34 5.39 4.91 -2.49
N ALA A 35 5.78 4.09 -1.51
CA ALA A 35 6.37 4.55 -0.26
C ALA A 35 7.78 5.13 -0.45
N LEU A 36 8.59 4.51 -1.34
CA LEU A 36 9.89 5.05 -1.74
C LEU A 36 9.72 6.43 -2.38
N ARG A 37 8.81 6.56 -3.36
CA ARG A 37 8.56 7.85 -4.01
C ARG A 37 8.07 8.91 -3.03
N ALA A 38 7.16 8.55 -2.12
CA ALA A 38 6.72 9.46 -1.05
C ALA A 38 7.88 9.95 -0.18
N THR A 39 8.81 9.05 0.15
CA THR A 39 10.01 9.38 0.94
C THR A 39 10.95 10.31 0.18
N GLU A 40 11.13 10.11 -1.13
CA GLU A 40 11.91 11.03 -2.00
C GLU A 40 11.31 12.44 -2.06
N LEU A 41 9.98 12.56 -1.91
CA LEU A 41 9.27 13.84 -1.85
C LEU A 41 9.27 14.47 -0.45
N GLY A 42 9.96 13.87 0.53
CA GLY A 42 10.11 14.40 1.89
C GLY A 42 9.02 13.96 2.87
N LEU A 43 8.10 13.08 2.49
CA LEU A 43 7.09 12.53 3.39
C LEU A 43 7.66 11.38 4.21
N GLN A 44 7.25 11.26 5.47
CA GLN A 44 7.48 10.04 6.23
C GLN A 44 6.46 8.98 5.80
N ALA A 45 6.90 8.01 4.99
CA ALA A 45 6.03 7.00 4.41
C ALA A 45 6.45 5.56 4.78
N TYR A 46 5.46 4.68 4.88
CA TYR A 46 5.65 3.27 5.19
C TYR A 46 4.90 2.40 4.17
N ASN A 47 5.52 1.29 3.79
CA ASN A 47 4.84 0.23 3.04
C ASN A 47 4.13 -0.72 4.02
N VAL A 48 2.85 -1.01 3.80
CA VAL A 48 2.17 -2.09 4.51
C VAL A 48 2.62 -3.42 3.90
N LEU A 49 3.48 -4.14 4.61
CA LEU A 49 3.98 -5.45 4.20
C LEU A 49 2.80 -6.41 3.97
N GLU A 50 2.95 -7.29 2.98
CA GLU A 50 1.92 -8.25 2.52
C GLU A 50 0.63 -7.61 1.99
N GLY A 51 0.49 -6.29 2.06
CA GLY A 51 -0.66 -5.56 1.54
C GLY A 51 -1.99 -5.99 2.15
N PHE A 52 -3.06 -5.83 1.38
CA PHE A 52 -4.42 -6.10 1.85
C PHE A 52 -4.78 -7.59 1.82
N GLU A 53 -4.41 -8.29 0.74
CA GLU A 53 -4.83 -9.66 0.47
C GLU A 53 -3.69 -10.69 0.59
N GLY A 54 -2.45 -10.26 0.83
CA GLY A 54 -1.30 -11.16 0.87
C GLY A 54 -0.85 -11.65 -0.50
N GLU A 55 0.18 -12.49 -0.52
CA GLU A 55 0.66 -13.19 -1.72
C GLU A 55 -0.28 -14.33 -2.15
N LEU A 56 -0.05 -14.85 -3.35
CA LEU A 56 -0.76 -16.04 -3.84
C LEU A 56 -0.22 -17.30 -3.16
N ASP A 57 -1.10 -18.20 -2.73
CA ASP A 57 -0.72 -19.55 -2.33
C ASP A 57 -0.35 -20.43 -3.54
N GLN A 58 0.06 -21.67 -3.26
CA GLN A 58 0.42 -22.66 -4.28
C GLN A 58 -0.71 -22.99 -5.27
N HIS A 59 -1.96 -22.63 -4.96
CA HIS A 59 -3.14 -22.82 -5.81
C HIS A 59 -3.60 -21.53 -6.48
N GLY A 60 -2.86 -20.42 -6.31
CA GLY A 60 -3.22 -19.13 -6.90
C GLY A 60 -4.32 -18.38 -6.15
N HIS A 61 -4.54 -18.66 -4.87
CA HIS A 61 -5.52 -17.94 -4.04
C HIS A 61 -4.85 -16.96 -3.09
N ARG A 62 -5.48 -15.80 -2.88
CA ARG A 62 -5.09 -14.80 -1.87
C ARG A 62 -5.88 -14.95 -0.58
N ASN A 63 -5.51 -14.18 0.44
CA ASN A 63 -6.08 -14.21 1.79
C ASN A 63 -5.84 -15.55 2.52
N ARG A 64 -4.74 -16.23 2.20
CA ARG A 64 -4.36 -17.55 2.75
C ARG A 64 -3.00 -17.58 3.45
N LEU A 65 -2.07 -16.71 3.04
CA LEU A 65 -0.69 -16.71 3.53
C LEU A 65 -0.34 -15.49 4.38
N GLY A 66 -1.03 -14.37 4.21
CA GLY A 66 -0.69 -13.10 4.86
C GLY A 66 -1.58 -11.94 4.42
N GLY A 67 -1.23 -10.73 4.86
CA GLY A 67 -1.93 -9.50 4.53
C GLY A 67 -3.04 -9.11 5.51
N TRP A 68 -3.52 -7.87 5.37
CA TRP A 68 -4.47 -7.22 6.27
C TRP A 68 -5.70 -8.08 6.59
N ARG A 69 -6.32 -8.66 5.55
CA ARG A 69 -7.51 -9.50 5.70
C ARG A 69 -7.20 -10.81 6.43
N PHE A 70 -6.05 -11.42 6.13
CA PHE A 70 -5.64 -12.69 6.74
C PHE A 70 -5.41 -12.53 8.25
N TYR A 71 -4.77 -11.44 8.68
CA TYR A 71 -4.55 -11.16 10.11
C TYR A 71 -5.81 -10.67 10.87
N GLY A 72 -6.98 -10.65 10.23
CA GLY A 72 -8.23 -10.24 10.87
C GLY A 72 -8.28 -8.76 11.28
N LEU A 73 -7.46 -7.91 10.65
CA LEU A 73 -7.52 -6.47 10.89
C LEU A 73 -8.84 -5.90 10.38
N PRO A 74 -9.42 -4.86 11.00
CA PRO A 74 -10.73 -4.34 10.62
C PRO A 74 -10.82 -3.95 9.14
N TRP A 75 -11.83 -4.45 8.44
CA TRP A 75 -12.16 -4.11 7.06
C TRP A 75 -13.63 -4.45 6.78
N GLN A 76 -14.19 -3.91 5.69
CA GLN A 76 -15.56 -4.19 5.26
C GLN A 76 -15.65 -4.23 3.74
N GLN A 77 -16.59 -5.03 3.23
CA GLN A 77 -16.99 -5.09 1.83
C GLN A 77 -18.52 -5.14 1.79
N GLY A 78 -19.13 -4.21 1.05
CA GLY A 78 -20.57 -4.08 0.87
C GLY A 78 -20.88 -3.59 -0.53
#